data_AF-A0A0C9Z7R1-F1
#
_entry.id   AF-A0A0C9Z7R1-F1
#
_cell.length_a   1.000
_cell.length_b   1.000
_cell.length_c   1.000
_cell.angle_alpha   90.00
_cell.angle_beta   90.00
_cell.angle_gamma   90.00
#
_symmetry.space_group_name_H-M   'P 1'
#
loop_
_entity.id
_entity.type
_entity.pdbx_description
1 polymer ?
#
loop_
_entity_poly.entity_id
_entity_poly.type
_entity_poly.pdbx_seq_one_letter_code
_entity_poly.pdbx_strand_id
1 'polypeptide(L)'
;MDKKLGMHRGALKLEKEDVAGFFKPSIDCIVNAVKEQCRMAKKMISTVFLVGGFAASDWLYNQIEVSMKSLGVKFFHLDSNINRAITNGGVSYFIDHSVTT
;
A
#
# COMPACT_ATOMS: atom_id res chain seq x y z
N MET A 1 -38.43 9.23 0.24
CA MET A 1 -37.38 8.20 0.10
C MET A 1 -36.40 8.70 -0.95
N ASP A 2 -35.18 8.98 -0.53
CA ASP A 2 -34.18 9.73 -1.29
C ASP A 2 -33.53 8.89 -2.40
N LYS A 3 -34.31 8.58 -3.43
CA LYS A 3 -33.84 7.86 -4.62
C LYS A 3 -32.77 8.63 -5.39
N LYS A 4 -32.69 9.97 -5.21
CA LYS A 4 -31.68 10.81 -5.88
C LYS A 4 -30.28 10.63 -5.28
N LEU A 5 -30.19 10.30 -4.00
CA LEU A 5 -28.91 10.01 -3.33
C LEU A 5 -28.51 8.53 -3.37
N GLY A 6 -29.25 7.66 -4.08
CA GLY A 6 -28.92 6.23 -4.17
C GLY A 6 -29.12 5.43 -2.88
N MET A 7 -29.81 6.00 -1.88
CA MET A 7 -30.03 5.34 -0.59
C MET A 7 -31.26 4.43 -0.60
N HIS A 8 -31.09 3.16 -0.22
CA HIS A 8 -32.16 2.19 -0.08
C HIS A 8 -32.07 1.48 1.28
N ARG A 9 -33.13 1.60 2.10
CA ARG A 9 -33.21 0.97 3.44
C ARG A 9 -32.02 1.27 4.37
N GLY A 10 -31.51 2.51 4.31
CA GLY A 10 -30.34 2.92 5.11
C GLY A 10 -28.99 2.47 4.56
N ALA A 11 -28.95 1.74 3.45
CA ALA A 11 -27.73 1.42 2.73
C ALA A 11 -27.51 2.41 1.58
N LEU A 12 -26.27 2.88 1.44
CA LEU A 12 -25.81 3.65 0.28
C LEU A 12 -25.03 2.70 -0.63
N LYS A 13 -25.47 2.58 -1.88
CA LYS A 13 -24.68 1.89 -2.90
C LYS A 13 -23.69 2.89 -3.48
N LEU A 14 -22.40 2.57 -3.36
CA LEU A 14 -21.32 3.37 -3.93
C LEU A 14 -20.86 2.72 -5.23
N GLU A 15 -20.63 3.53 -6.25
CA GLU A 15 -20.00 3.07 -7.47
C GLU A 15 -18.48 2.90 -7.24
N LYS A 16 -17.85 2.06 -8.06
CA LYS A 16 -16.43 1.72 -7.88
C LYS A 16 -15.53 2.95 -7.97
N GLU A 17 -15.88 3.88 -8.84
CA GLU A 17 -15.18 5.13 -9.10
C GLU A 17 -15.23 6.05 -7.88
N ASP A 18 -16.37 6.10 -7.18
CA ASP A 18 -16.52 6.89 -5.95
C ASP A 18 -15.63 6.33 -4.84
N VAL A 19 -15.68 5.00 -4.65
CA VAL A 19 -14.83 4.32 -3.66
C VAL A 19 -13.36 4.53 -3.98
N ALA A 20 -12.95 4.36 -5.24
CA ALA A 20 -11.59 4.65 -5.70
C ALA A 20 -11.18 6.10 -5.41
N GLY A 21 -12.09 7.04 -5.65
CA GLY A 21 -11.91 8.46 -5.35
C GLY A 21 -11.64 8.72 -3.86
N PHE A 22 -12.35 8.04 -2.96
CA PHE A 22 -12.15 8.16 -1.51
C PHE A 22 -10.75 7.72 -1.06
N PHE A 23 -10.15 6.74 -1.75
CA PHE A 23 -8.80 6.25 -1.43
C PHE A 23 -7.67 6.97 -2.18
N LYS A 24 -8.00 7.86 -3.13
CA LYS A 24 -6.99 8.62 -3.86
C LYS A 24 -6.02 9.39 -2.95
N PRO A 25 -6.46 10.10 -1.88
CA PRO A 25 -5.54 10.79 -0.98
C PRO A 25 -4.55 9.84 -0.29
N SER A 26 -4.98 8.61 0.02
CA SER A 26 -4.11 7.59 0.60
C SER A 26 -3.03 7.13 -0.39
N ILE A 27 -3.40 6.93 -1.66
CA ILE A 27 -2.44 6.60 -2.72
C ILE A 27 -1.42 7.73 -2.89
N ASP A 28 -1.89 8.97 -3.02
CA ASP A 28 -1.02 10.13 -3.18
C ASP A 28 -0.03 10.27 -2.01
N CYS A 29 -0.50 10.03 -0.78
CA CYS A 29 0.33 10.04 0.42
C CYS A 29 1.44 8.97 0.37
N ILE A 30 1.09 7.71 0.05
CA ILE A 30 2.08 6.63 -0.09
C ILE A 30 3.10 6.98 -1.17
N VAL A 31 2.63 7.48 -2.31
CA VAL A 31 3.49 7.85 -3.44
C VAL A 31 4.47 8.94 -3.03
N ASN A 32 3.99 10.01 -2.41
CA ASN A 32 4.84 11.11 -1.99
C ASN A 32 5.84 10.69 -0.91
N ALA A 33 5.43 9.85 0.04
CA ALA A 33 6.33 9.32 1.07
C ALA A 33 7.47 8.51 0.45
N VAL A 34 7.20 7.62 -0.50
CA VAL A 34 8.24 6.85 -1.18
C VAL A 34 9.18 7.75 -1.99
N LYS A 35 8.63 8.72 -2.72
CA LYS A 35 9.46 9.70 -3.47
C LYS A 35 10.39 10.46 -2.55
N GLU A 36 9.90 10.91 -1.41
CA GLU A 36 10.69 11.64 -0.43
C GLU A 36 11.78 10.76 0.19
N GLN A 37 11.46 9.51 0.54
CA GLN A 37 12.45 8.54 1.01
C GLN A 37 13.54 8.27 -0.03
N CYS A 38 13.17 8.13 -1.31
CA CYS A 38 14.13 7.97 -2.40
C CYS A 38 15.04 9.20 -2.55
N ARG A 39 14.48 10.41 -2.39
CA ARG A 39 15.23 11.68 -2.47
C ARG A 39 16.21 11.85 -1.31
N MET A 40 15.81 11.43 -0.11
CA MET A 40 16.61 11.57 1.13
C MET A 40 17.66 10.45 1.29
N ALA A 41 17.50 9.32 0.58
CA ALA A 41 18.38 8.18 0.75
C ALA A 41 19.79 8.48 0.19
N LYS A 42 20.81 8.16 1.00
CA LYS A 42 22.23 8.23 0.57
C LYS A 42 22.59 7.17 -0.47
N LYS A 43 21.77 6.13 -0.60
CA LYS A 43 21.91 5.03 -1.56
C LYS A 43 20.63 4.91 -2.37
N MET A 44 20.77 4.53 -3.64
CA MET A 44 19.63 4.32 -4.51
C MET A 44 18.71 3.22 -3.96
N ILE A 45 17.43 3.54 -3.81
CA ILE A 45 16.38 2.57 -3.47
C ILE A 45 15.91 1.93 -4.78
N SER A 46 16.12 0.62 -4.94
CA SER A 46 15.69 -0.12 -6.13
C SER A 46 14.36 -0.87 -5.94
N THR A 47 13.98 -1.13 -4.69
CA THR A 47 12.87 -2.02 -4.35
C THR A 47 12.11 -1.51 -3.12
N VAL A 48 10.78 -1.57 -3.17
CA VAL A 48 9.87 -1.24 -2.07
C VAL A 48 8.93 -2.41 -1.82
N PHE A 49 8.80 -2.80 -0.55
CA PHE A 49 7.84 -3.82 -0.11
C PHE A 49 6.66 -3.15 0.61
N LEU A 50 5.46 -3.36 0.08
CA LEU A 50 4.22 -2.92 0.71
C LEU A 50 3.72 -4.02 1.65
N VAL A 51 3.52 -3.67 2.91
CA VAL A 51 3.10 -4.59 3.98
C VAL A 51 1.80 -4.13 4.64
N GLY A 52 1.10 -5.06 5.29
CA GLY A 52 -0.16 -4.80 6.00
C GLY A 52 -1.40 -5.08 5.15
N GLY A 53 -2.57 -5.09 5.79
CA GLY A 53 -3.82 -5.54 5.17
C GLY A 53 -4.26 -4.72 3.95
N PHE A 54 -3.94 -3.42 3.91
CA PHE A 54 -4.28 -2.59 2.75
C PHE A 54 -3.37 -2.88 1.54
N ALA A 55 -2.10 -3.24 1.78
CA ALA A 55 -1.16 -3.63 0.74
C ALA A 55 -1.54 -4.96 0.06
N ALA A 56 -2.37 -5.79 0.68
CA ALA A 56 -2.89 -7.00 0.05
C ALA A 56 -3.91 -6.73 -1.07
N SER A 57 -4.31 -5.47 -1.28
CA SER A 57 -5.22 -5.09 -2.37
C SER A 57 -4.49 -4.97 -3.71
N ASP A 58 -4.86 -5.80 -4.68
CA ASP A 58 -4.37 -5.71 -6.07
C ASP A 58 -4.68 -4.35 -6.69
N TRP A 59 -5.84 -3.78 -6.34
CA TRP A 59 -6.21 -2.44 -6.82
C TRP A 59 -5.21 -1.39 -6.34
N LEU A 60 -4.83 -1.42 -5.05
CA LEU A 60 -3.85 -0.49 -4.50
C LEU A 60 -2.48 -0.66 -5.18
N TYR A 61 -2.04 -1.92 -5.35
CA TYR A 61 -0.79 -2.24 -6.03
C TYR A 61 -0.74 -1.61 -7.42
N ASN A 62 -1.77 -1.84 -8.23
CA ASN A 62 -1.86 -1.31 -9.59
C ASN A 62 -1.84 0.23 -9.62
N GLN A 63 -2.53 0.91 -8.70
CA GLN A 63 -2.53 2.37 -8.64
C GLN A 63 -1.15 2.94 -8.29
N ILE A 64 -0.42 2.29 -7.37
CA ILE A 64 0.93 2.70 -6.99
C ILE A 64 1.93 2.42 -8.12
N GLU A 65 1.86 1.24 -8.73
CA GLU A 65 2.76 0.83 -9.82
C GLU A 65 2.68 1.82 -11.00
N VAL A 66 1.46 2.17 -11.42
CA VAL A 66 1.24 3.18 -12.48
C VAL A 66 1.86 4.52 -12.08
N SER A 67 1.64 4.96 -10.85
CA SER A 67 2.13 6.25 -10.33
C SER A 67 3.65 6.32 -10.18
N MET A 68 4.32 5.15 -10.15
CA MET A 68 5.76 5.02 -9.86
C MET A 68 6.59 4.47 -11.01
N LYS A 69 5.96 4.14 -12.14
CA LYS A 69 6.64 3.59 -13.31
C LYS A 69 7.81 4.46 -13.79
N SER A 70 7.75 5.78 -13.59
CA SER A 70 8.80 6.72 -13.97
C SER A 70 10.00 6.77 -13.01
N LEU A 71 9.89 6.22 -11.79
CA LEU A 71 10.95 6.26 -10.78
C LEU A 71 11.91 5.07 -10.84
N GLY A 72 11.63 4.05 -11.66
CA GLY A 72 12.48 2.87 -11.78
C GLY A 72 12.55 1.99 -10.52
N VAL A 73 11.65 2.22 -9.56
CA VAL A 73 11.55 1.45 -8.31
C VAL A 73 10.60 0.28 -8.50
N LYS A 74 11.03 -0.92 -8.11
CA LYS A 74 10.18 -2.13 -8.15
C LYS A 74 9.33 -2.22 -6.90
N PHE A 75 8.03 -2.40 -7.07
CA PHE A 75 7.10 -2.62 -5.96
C PHE A 75 6.74 -4.09 -5.85
N PHE A 76 6.77 -4.58 -4.62
CA PHE A 76 6.26 -5.90 -4.26
C PHE A 76 5.20 -5.71 -3.18
N HIS A 77 4.03 -6.29 -3.40
CA HIS A 77 3.08 -6.50 -2.34
C HIS A 77 3.06 -7.99 -2.01
N LEU A 78 2.92 -8.27 -0.74
CA LEU A 78 3.00 -9.61 -0.19
C LEU A 78 1.57 -10.17 -0.16
N ASP A 79 1.26 -11.07 -1.10
CA ASP A 79 -0.09 -11.63 -1.30
C ASP A 79 -0.54 -12.42 -0.06
N SER A 80 -1.69 -11.97 0.48
CA SER A 80 -2.68 -12.52 1.43
C SER A 80 -2.28 -13.39 2.64
N ASN A 81 -1.10 -14.01 2.71
CA ASN A 81 -0.67 -14.87 3.83
C ASN A 81 0.33 -14.19 4.79
N ILE A 82 0.42 -12.86 4.76
CA ILE A 82 1.63 -12.15 5.24
C ILE A 82 1.32 -11.15 6.36
N ASN A 83 0.29 -11.47 7.15
CA ASN A 83 0.17 -10.95 8.52
C ASN A 83 1.33 -11.39 9.45
N ARG A 84 2.37 -12.01 8.89
CA ARG A 84 3.57 -12.53 9.56
C ARG A 84 4.87 -11.92 9.06
N ALA A 85 4.92 -10.88 8.20
CA ALA A 85 6.23 -10.27 7.87
C ALA A 85 6.96 -9.79 9.14
N ILE A 86 6.23 -9.12 10.03
CA ILE A 86 6.73 -8.68 11.33
C ILE A 86 7.05 -9.88 12.22
N THR A 87 6.18 -10.89 12.29
CA THR A 87 6.38 -12.10 13.11
C THR A 87 7.58 -12.93 12.64
N ASN A 88 7.72 -13.14 11.34
CA ASN A 88 8.83 -13.88 10.73
C ASN A 88 10.14 -13.11 10.87
N GLY A 89 10.11 -11.78 10.73
CA GLY A 89 11.25 -10.91 11.00
C GLY A 89 11.72 -11.00 12.45
N GLY A 90 10.78 -10.98 13.42
CA GLY A 90 11.09 -11.14 14.84
C GLY A 90 11.69 -12.51 15.18
N VAL A 91 11.18 -13.59 14.58
CA VAL A 91 11.73 -14.94 14.75
C VAL A 91 13.12 -15.06 14.12
N SER A 92 13.33 -14.52 12.91
CA SER A 92 14.65 -14.53 12.26
C SER A 92 15.67 -13.68 13.03
N TYR A 93 15.26 -12.53 13.59
CA TYR A 93 16.11 -11.72 14.48
C TYR A 93 16.60 -12.53 15.69
N PHE A 94 15.68 -13.25 16.35
CA PHE A 94 15.99 -14.04 17.54
C PHE A 94 16.92 -15.23 17.25
N ILE A 95 16.78 -15.85 16.08
CA ILE A 95 17.56 -17.04 15.70
C ILE A 95 18.95 -16.65 15.16
N ASP A 96 19.02 -15.69 14.24
CA ASP A 96 20.24 -15.46 13.45
C ASP A 96 21.16 -14.35 14.02
N HIS A 97 20.78 -13.66 15.09
CA HIS A 97 21.54 -12.54 15.69
C HIS A 97 22.05 -11.50 14.65
N SER A 98 21.39 -11.40 13.49
CA SER A 98 21.93 -10.73 12.30
C SER A 98 21.58 -9.25 12.20
N VAL A 99 21.01 -8.66 13.25
CA VAL A 99 20.75 -7.22 13.33
C VAL A 99 21.21 -6.72 14.71
N THR A 100 22.13 -5.76 14.72
CA THR A 100 22.55 -5.05 15.92
C THR A 100 21.76 -3.74 16.03
N THR A 101 21.27 -3.43 17.23
CA THR A 101 20.49 -2.23 17.55
C THR A 101 21.24 -0.94 17.29
#